data_AF-A0A024FYV4-F1
#
_entry.id   AF-A0A024FYV4-F1
#
_cell.length_a   1.000
_cell.length_b   1.000
_cell.length_c   1.000
_cell.angle_alpha   90.00
_cell.angle_beta   90.00
_cell.angle_gamma   90.00
#
_symmetry.space_group_name_H-M   'P 1'
#
loop_
_entity.id
_entity.type
_entity.pdbx_description
1 polymer ?
#
loop_
_entity_poly.entity_id
_entity_poly.type
_entity_poly.pdbx_seq_one_letter_code
_entity_poly.pdbx_strand_id
1 'polypeptide(L)'
;MKKTCKTALEINTENANDTVLIAAISENRSRELGIAMIDLSSPHELLLWNIIDSAHYVESISLLEALQPKEILVVETLQKQRVNGEIANRLANTMCKIIPLARKYFDQTKGGEDLKRVMTHCSDLNITRDYVLMAAVACLFRYIEFVQGVYLAERSIKVWNTKSHMQRLILE
;
A
#
# COMPACT_ATOMS: atom_id res chain seq x y z
N MET A 1 51.49 5.25 1.24
CA MET A 1 51.11 5.10 2.66
C MET A 1 50.07 6.16 3.02
N LYS A 2 48.78 5.86 2.88
CA LYS A 2 47.69 6.68 3.44
C LYS A 2 46.66 5.73 4.02
N LYS A 3 46.53 5.81 5.35
CA LYS A 3 45.69 4.94 6.17
C LYS A 3 44.22 5.30 5.95
N THR A 4 43.43 4.26 5.74
CA THR A 4 41.98 4.22 5.79
C THR A 4 41.47 4.64 7.18
N CYS A 5 40.42 5.44 7.23
CA CYS A 5 39.49 5.50 8.36
C CYS A 5 38.08 5.56 7.77
N LYS A 6 37.44 4.38 7.68
CA LYS A 6 35.98 4.27 7.59
C LYS A 6 35.48 4.33 9.02
N THR A 7 34.83 5.42 9.40
CA THR A 7 34.07 5.47 10.64
C THR A 7 32.81 4.65 10.40
N ALA A 8 32.75 3.46 11.01
CA ALA A 8 31.52 2.69 11.11
C ALA A 8 30.59 3.44 12.06
N LEU A 9 29.46 3.90 11.57
CA LEU A 9 28.35 4.32 12.41
C LEU A 9 27.68 3.06 12.94
N GLU A 10 27.93 2.76 14.21
CA GLU A 10 27.14 1.82 14.98
C GLU A 10 25.71 2.36 15.06
N ILE A 11 24.79 1.68 14.38
CA ILE A 11 23.36 1.96 14.48
C ILE A 11 22.88 1.25 15.74
N ASN A 12 22.67 2.02 16.81
CA ASN A 12 22.01 1.57 18.03
C ASN A 12 20.67 0.91 17.67
N THR A 13 20.62 -0.41 17.81
CA THR A 13 19.43 -1.23 17.57
C THR A 13 18.62 -1.27 18.87
N GLU A 14 17.93 -0.18 19.18
CA GLU A 14 16.99 -0.15 20.31
C GLU A 14 15.64 0.43 19.86
N ASN A 15 14.65 -0.46 19.78
CA ASN A 15 13.22 -0.26 19.51
C ASN A 15 12.83 0.28 18.13
N ALA A 16 13.08 -0.48 17.07
CA ALA A 16 12.22 -0.38 15.88
C ALA A 16 10.83 -0.87 16.28
N ASN A 17 9.86 0.05 16.42
CA ASN A 17 8.45 -0.33 16.47
C ASN A 17 8.18 -1.24 15.29
N ASP A 18 7.87 -2.50 15.56
CA ASP A 18 7.68 -3.50 14.53
C ASP A 18 6.37 -3.14 13.79
N THR A 19 6.47 -2.35 12.72
CA THR A 19 5.31 -1.87 11.96
C THR A 19 4.61 -3.05 11.30
N VAL A 20 3.29 -2.99 11.21
CA VAL A 20 2.48 -4.01 10.55
C VAL A 20 1.78 -3.35 9.37
N LEU A 21 2.60 -2.98 8.40
CA LEU A 21 2.15 -2.36 7.16
C LEU A 21 1.51 -3.41 6.25
N ILE A 22 0.23 -3.20 5.91
CA ILE A 22 -0.51 -4.01 4.97
C ILE A 22 -0.84 -3.16 3.75
N ALA A 23 -0.56 -3.69 2.56
CA ALA A 23 -0.87 -3.06 1.28
C ALA A 23 -1.95 -3.85 0.53
N ALA A 24 -2.86 -3.16 -0.14
CA ALA A 24 -3.75 -3.75 -1.13
C ALA A 24 -3.53 -3.11 -2.50
N ILE A 25 -3.52 -3.93 -3.54
CA ILE A 25 -3.21 -3.51 -4.90
C ILE A 25 -4.31 -3.97 -5.86
N SER A 26 -4.85 -3.03 -6.62
CA SER A 26 -5.79 -3.26 -7.71
C SER A 26 -5.20 -2.75 -9.03
N GLU A 27 -5.48 -3.45 -10.12
CA GLU A 27 -4.95 -3.13 -11.45
C GLU A 27 -6.08 -3.11 -12.49
N ASN A 28 -6.03 -2.16 -13.43
CA ASN A 28 -6.91 -2.18 -14.61
C ASN A 28 -6.17 -2.61 -15.90
N ARG A 29 -6.86 -2.57 -17.04
CA ARG A 29 -6.27 -2.99 -18.33
C ARG A 29 -5.22 -2.02 -18.86
N SER A 30 -5.21 -0.78 -18.40
CA SER A 30 -4.30 0.28 -18.83
C SER A 30 -3.04 0.35 -17.97
N ARG A 31 -2.81 -0.61 -17.06
CA ARG A 31 -1.73 -0.61 -16.04
C ARG A 31 -1.82 0.57 -15.08
N GLU A 32 -3.02 1.10 -14.90
CA GLU A 32 -3.32 1.95 -13.77
C GLU A 32 -3.47 1.06 -12.53
N LEU A 33 -2.73 1.41 -11.48
CA LEU A 33 -2.66 0.70 -10.22
C LEU A 33 -3.20 1.59 -9.11
N GLY A 34 -4.14 1.03 -8.36
CA GLY A 34 -4.59 1.58 -7.09
C GLY A 34 -3.88 0.86 -5.97
N ILE A 35 -3.13 1.60 -5.15
CA ILE A 35 -2.42 1.06 -3.99
C ILE A 35 -2.95 1.77 -2.74
N ALA A 36 -3.43 0.99 -1.78
CA ALA A 36 -3.83 1.46 -0.46
C ALA A 36 -2.99 0.78 0.60
N MET A 37 -2.45 1.53 1.56
CA MET A 37 -1.67 0.98 2.67
C MET A 37 -2.06 1.58 4.01
N ILE A 38 -1.96 0.78 5.06
CA ILE A 38 -2.17 1.20 6.44
C ILE A 38 -1.28 0.38 7.37
N ASP A 39 -0.70 1.04 8.37
CA ASP A 39 0.06 0.39 9.43
C ASP A 39 -0.90 0.02 10.57
N LEU A 40 -1.06 -1.27 10.85
CA LEU A 40 -1.92 -1.73 11.93
C LEU A 40 -1.34 -1.46 13.33
N SER A 41 -0.03 -1.21 13.43
CA SER A 41 0.58 -0.77 14.70
C SER A 41 0.13 0.66 15.06
N SER A 42 -0.28 1.46 14.08
CA SER A 42 -0.79 2.82 14.24
C SER A 42 -1.82 3.17 13.14
N PRO A 43 -3.07 2.67 13.23
CA PRO A 43 -4.05 2.72 12.15
C PRO A 43 -4.77 4.07 12.03
N HIS A 44 -4.03 5.17 12.12
CA HIS A 44 -4.55 6.54 12.05
C HIS A 44 -4.40 7.16 10.67
N GLU A 45 -3.55 6.60 9.81
CA GLU A 45 -3.24 7.14 8.50
C GLU A 45 -3.41 6.08 7.40
N LEU A 46 -4.15 6.44 6.37
CA LEU A 46 -4.29 5.65 5.15
C LEU A 46 -3.53 6.33 4.02
N LEU A 47 -2.57 5.61 3.45
CA LEU A 47 -1.75 6.07 2.34
C LEU A 47 -2.30 5.52 1.03
N LEU A 48 -2.54 6.41 0.08
CA LEU A 48 -3.17 6.09 -1.19
C LEU A 48 -2.29 6.57 -2.37
N TRP A 49 -2.08 5.67 -3.33
CA TRP A 49 -1.42 5.97 -4.59
C TRP A 49 -2.27 5.49 -5.76
N ASN A 50 -2.38 6.32 -6.79
CA ASN A 50 -2.80 5.87 -8.11
C ASN A 50 -1.64 6.14 -9.08
N ILE A 51 -1.14 5.07 -9.69
CA ILE A 51 0.06 5.07 -10.53
C ILE A 51 -0.32 4.50 -11.90
N ILE A 52 -0.03 5.21 -12.98
CA ILE A 52 -0.07 4.65 -14.34
C ILE A 52 1.34 4.17 -14.66
N ASP A 53 1.56 2.87 -14.62
CA ASP A 53 2.91 2.31 -14.63
C ASP A 53 3.37 1.84 -16.03
N SER A 54 4.67 1.56 -16.10
CA SER A 54 5.36 0.88 -17.19
C SER A 54 4.92 -0.59 -17.34
N ALA A 55 5.40 -1.25 -18.40
CA ALA A 55 5.12 -2.68 -18.62
C ALA A 55 5.66 -3.61 -17.51
N HIS A 56 6.65 -3.16 -16.74
CA HIS A 56 7.30 -3.93 -15.68
C HIS A 56 7.00 -3.38 -14.28
N TYR A 57 6.03 -2.49 -14.16
CA TYR A 57 5.58 -1.93 -12.89
C TYR A 57 6.71 -1.31 -12.02
N VAL A 58 7.72 -0.71 -12.66
CA VAL A 58 8.96 -0.26 -12.00
C VAL A 58 8.68 0.69 -10.83
N GLU A 59 7.75 1.63 -11.00
CA GLU A 59 7.44 2.62 -9.97
C GLU A 59 6.74 1.97 -8.78
N SER A 60 5.73 1.14 -9.05
CA SER A 60 4.96 0.45 -8.01
C SER A 60 5.80 -0.58 -7.25
N ILE A 61 6.66 -1.32 -7.95
CA ILE A 61 7.60 -2.27 -7.30
C ILE A 61 8.60 -1.52 -6.45
N SER A 62 9.17 -0.41 -6.93
CA SER A 62 10.12 0.40 -6.15
C SER A 62 9.47 0.96 -4.88
N LEU A 63 8.20 1.39 -4.97
CA LEU A 63 7.42 1.83 -3.81
C LEU A 63 7.26 0.71 -2.77
N LEU A 64 6.92 -0.51 -3.21
CA LEU A 64 6.76 -1.67 -2.33
C LEU A 64 8.09 -2.10 -1.71
N GLU A 65 9.18 -2.10 -2.49
CA GLU A 65 10.54 -2.40 -2.00
C GLU A 65 11.00 -1.38 -0.96
N ALA A 66 10.64 -0.10 -1.11
CA ALA A 66 10.98 0.97 -0.17
C ALA A 66 10.17 0.91 1.13
N LEU A 67 8.87 0.62 1.05
CA LEU A 67 7.97 0.60 2.21
C LEU A 67 7.93 -0.75 2.94
N GLN A 68 8.37 -1.83 2.30
CA GLN A 68 8.49 -3.18 2.86
C GLN A 68 7.23 -3.65 3.63
N PRO A 69 6.04 -3.68 3.00
CA PRO A 69 4.84 -4.17 3.67
C PRO A 69 5.02 -5.64 4.09
N LYS A 70 4.42 -6.00 5.23
CA LYS A 70 4.41 -7.40 5.73
C LYS A 70 3.45 -8.27 4.93
N GLU A 71 2.37 -7.67 4.44
CA GLU A 71 1.34 -8.36 3.66
C GLU A 71 0.92 -7.51 2.45
N ILE A 72 0.83 -8.15 1.28
CA ILE A 72 0.34 -7.52 0.05
C ILE A 72 -0.87 -8.32 -0.45
N LEU A 73 -2.03 -7.66 -0.44
CA LEU A 73 -3.29 -8.19 -0.95
C LEU A 73 -3.39 -7.91 -2.44
N VAL A 74 -3.54 -8.95 -3.25
CA VAL A 74 -3.64 -8.83 -4.70
C VAL A 74 -4.87 -9.55 -5.23
N VAL A 75 -5.39 -9.11 -6.37
CA VAL A 75 -6.48 -9.83 -7.06
C VAL A 75 -5.94 -11.18 -7.53
N GLU A 76 -6.61 -12.27 -7.17
CA GLU A 76 -6.29 -13.59 -7.69
C GLU A 76 -6.46 -13.61 -9.22
N THR A 77 -5.39 -13.98 -9.93
CA THR A 77 -5.37 -14.01 -11.39
C THR A 77 -4.49 -15.14 -11.89
N LEU A 78 -4.91 -15.76 -12.99
CA LEU A 78 -4.13 -16.76 -13.71
C LEU A 78 -3.10 -16.12 -14.67
N GLN A 79 -3.16 -14.80 -14.88
CA GLN A 79 -2.31 -14.08 -15.82
C GLN A 79 -0.97 -13.70 -15.16
N LYS A 80 0.11 -14.36 -15.55
CA LYS A 80 1.47 -14.11 -15.01
C LYS A 80 2.05 -12.74 -15.37
N GLN A 81 1.57 -12.07 -16.43
CA GLN A 81 2.09 -10.78 -16.93
C GLN A 81 1.44 -9.55 -16.27
N ARG A 82 0.80 -9.75 -15.11
CA ARG A 82 0.16 -8.70 -14.31
C ARG A 82 1.08 -8.27 -13.18
N VAL A 83 0.70 -7.21 -12.45
CA VAL A 83 1.49 -6.71 -11.32
C VAL A 83 1.85 -7.82 -10.32
N ASN A 84 0.94 -8.79 -10.11
CA ASN A 84 1.16 -9.94 -9.23
C ASN A 84 2.41 -10.76 -9.59
N GLY A 85 2.70 -10.93 -10.89
CA GLY A 85 3.86 -11.71 -11.33
C GLY A 85 5.16 -11.00 -11.02
N GLU A 86 5.22 -9.68 -11.26
CA GLU A 86 6.39 -8.87 -10.92
C GLU A 86 6.59 -8.79 -9.40
N ILE A 87 5.52 -8.59 -8.62
CA ILE A 87 5.57 -8.63 -7.14
C ILE A 87 6.11 -9.97 -6.67
N ALA A 88 5.56 -11.09 -7.18
CA ALA A 88 5.99 -12.43 -6.79
C ALA A 88 7.47 -12.69 -7.12
N ASN A 89 7.95 -12.22 -8.28
CA ASN A 89 9.35 -12.39 -8.67
C ASN A 89 10.30 -11.52 -7.83
N ARG A 90 9.94 -10.25 -7.62
CA ARG A 90 10.82 -9.25 -7.00
C ARG A 90 10.87 -9.38 -5.48
N LEU A 91 9.75 -9.76 -4.87
CA LEU A 91 9.64 -9.92 -3.42
C LEU A 91 9.78 -11.37 -2.95
N ALA A 92 10.09 -12.32 -3.86
CA ALA A 92 10.24 -13.75 -3.53
C ALA A 92 11.17 -14.05 -2.35
N ASN A 93 12.22 -13.25 -2.18
CA ASN A 93 13.24 -13.43 -1.14
C ASN A 93 13.00 -12.56 0.11
N THR A 94 11.85 -11.89 0.19
CA THR A 94 11.48 -11.06 1.33
C THR A 94 10.56 -11.83 2.27
N MET A 95 10.36 -11.32 3.50
CA MET A 95 9.40 -11.88 4.45
C MET A 95 7.94 -11.45 4.16
N CYS A 96 7.72 -10.70 3.07
CA CYS A 96 6.41 -10.21 2.68
C CYS A 96 5.50 -11.37 2.21
N LYS A 97 4.31 -11.48 2.80
CA LYS A 97 3.29 -12.43 2.36
C LYS A 97 2.46 -11.84 1.23
N ILE A 98 2.45 -12.50 0.08
CA ILE A 98 1.57 -12.14 -1.04
C ILE A 98 0.28 -12.96 -0.90
N ILE A 99 -0.85 -12.29 -0.71
CA ILE A 99 -2.14 -12.91 -0.42
C ILE A 99 -3.08 -12.69 -1.60
N PRO A 100 -3.29 -13.70 -2.47
CA PRO A 100 -4.25 -13.60 -3.55
C PRO A 100 -5.68 -13.69 -2.99
N LEU A 101 -6.53 -12.75 -3.40
CA LEU A 101 -7.92 -12.65 -2.98
C LEU A 101 -8.87 -12.59 -4.18
N ALA A 102 -10.03 -13.22 -4.04
CA ALA A 102 -11.04 -13.22 -5.09
C ALA A 102 -11.47 -11.80 -5.50
N ARG A 103 -11.64 -11.58 -6.81
CA ARG A 103 -11.99 -10.27 -7.39
C ARG A 103 -13.21 -9.58 -6.76
N LYS A 104 -14.17 -10.35 -6.23
CA LYS A 104 -15.35 -9.82 -5.53
C LYS A 104 -15.04 -8.95 -4.31
N TYR A 105 -13.84 -9.05 -3.75
CA TYR A 105 -13.40 -8.23 -2.61
C TYR A 105 -12.83 -6.87 -3.04
N PHE A 106 -12.62 -6.66 -4.33
CA PHE A 106 -12.15 -5.40 -4.91
C PHE A 106 -13.33 -4.62 -5.53
N ASP A 107 -14.32 -4.29 -4.68
CA ASP A 107 -15.53 -3.57 -5.08
C ASP A 107 -15.32 -2.05 -4.96
N GLN A 108 -15.31 -1.38 -6.10
CA GLN A 108 -14.99 0.04 -6.22
C GLN A 108 -16.04 0.93 -5.54
N THR A 109 -17.32 0.56 -5.64
CA THR A 109 -18.42 1.30 -5.01
C THR A 109 -18.29 1.18 -3.50
N LYS A 110 -18.09 -0.05 -3.02
CA LYS A 110 -17.96 -0.32 -1.60
C LYS A 110 -16.74 0.39 -1.00
N GLY A 111 -15.62 0.42 -1.70
CA GLY A 111 -14.43 1.14 -1.25
C GLY A 111 -14.65 2.65 -1.12
N GLY A 112 -15.41 3.25 -2.04
CA GLY A 112 -15.79 4.67 -1.94
C GLY A 112 -16.71 4.97 -0.75
N GLU A 113 -17.64 4.06 -0.43
CA GLU A 113 -18.50 4.16 0.76
C GLU A 113 -17.70 4.01 2.04
N ASP A 114 -16.85 2.98 2.12
CA ASP A 114 -16.08 2.69 3.32
C ASP A 114 -15.03 3.77 3.59
N LEU A 115 -14.38 4.32 2.55
CA LEU A 115 -13.48 5.46 2.69
C LEU A 115 -14.21 6.68 3.28
N LYS A 116 -15.40 7.02 2.75
CA LYS A 116 -16.21 8.14 3.25
C LYS A 116 -16.63 7.97 4.70
N ARG A 117 -16.89 6.73 5.12
CA ARG A 117 -17.25 6.38 6.51
C ARG A 117 -16.09 6.64 7.48
N VAL A 118 -14.89 6.15 7.15
CA VAL A 118 -13.75 6.18 8.09
C VAL A 118 -12.92 7.47 8.01
N MET A 119 -12.96 8.19 6.89
CA MET A 119 -12.11 9.36 6.71
C MET A 119 -12.55 10.51 7.63
N THR A 120 -11.61 11.06 8.40
CA THR A 120 -11.81 12.35 9.12
C THR A 120 -11.36 13.54 8.29
N HIS A 121 -10.37 13.33 7.43
CA HIS A 121 -9.74 14.35 6.61
C HIS A 121 -9.19 13.71 5.35
N CYS A 122 -9.40 14.37 4.21
CA CYS A 122 -8.80 13.98 2.94
C CYS A 122 -8.29 15.24 2.24
N SER A 123 -7.06 15.17 1.73
CA SER A 123 -6.45 16.27 0.98
C SER A 123 -7.05 16.44 -0.43
N ASP A 124 -7.73 15.42 -0.95
CA ASP A 124 -8.30 15.40 -2.30
C ASP A 124 -9.78 15.00 -2.28
N LEU A 125 -10.67 15.97 -2.51
CA LEU A 125 -12.12 15.76 -2.52
C LEU A 125 -12.60 14.84 -3.65
N ASN A 126 -11.78 14.61 -4.68
CA ASN A 126 -12.13 13.75 -5.81
C ASN A 126 -11.57 12.33 -5.70
N ILE A 127 -10.87 11.98 -4.62
CA ILE A 127 -10.26 10.66 -4.40
C ILE A 127 -11.24 9.50 -4.65
N THR A 128 -12.51 9.67 -4.26
CA THR A 128 -13.51 8.62 -4.36
C THR A 128 -13.98 8.35 -5.80
N ARG A 129 -13.60 9.19 -6.76
CA ARG A 129 -13.87 8.97 -8.19
C ARG A 129 -12.85 8.04 -8.84
N ASP A 130 -11.78 7.73 -8.11
CA ASP A 130 -10.66 6.94 -8.60
C ASP A 130 -10.94 5.46 -8.39
N TYR A 131 -11.67 4.87 -9.35
CA TYR A 131 -12.26 3.55 -9.22
C TYR A 131 -11.25 2.42 -8.99
N VAL A 132 -10.08 2.51 -9.60
CA VAL A 132 -9.02 1.51 -9.38
C VAL A 132 -8.59 1.58 -7.92
N LEU A 133 -8.27 2.75 -7.42
CA LEU A 133 -7.89 2.97 -6.03
C LEU A 133 -8.97 2.55 -5.03
N MET A 134 -10.24 2.86 -5.29
CA MET A 134 -11.33 2.45 -4.41
C MET A 134 -11.48 0.92 -4.32
N ALA A 135 -11.21 0.18 -5.40
CA ALA A 135 -11.16 -1.27 -5.35
C ALA A 135 -10.09 -1.79 -4.36
N ALA A 136 -8.92 -1.15 -4.30
CA ALA A 136 -7.88 -1.51 -3.33
C ALA A 136 -8.31 -1.19 -1.89
N VAL A 137 -8.93 -0.02 -1.68
CA VAL A 137 -9.45 0.38 -0.35
C VAL A 137 -10.48 -0.61 0.16
N ALA A 138 -11.44 -1.03 -0.68
CA ALA A 138 -12.46 -2.01 -0.30
C ALA A 138 -11.86 -3.32 0.18
N CYS A 139 -10.85 -3.82 -0.56
CA CYS A 139 -10.16 -5.06 -0.22
C CYS A 139 -9.38 -4.91 1.09
N LEU A 140 -8.62 -3.82 1.23
CA LEU A 140 -7.82 -3.54 2.42
C LEU A 140 -8.68 -3.49 3.68
N PHE A 141 -9.73 -2.68 3.68
CA PHE A 141 -10.58 -2.51 4.86
C PHE A 141 -11.31 -3.80 5.22
N ARG A 142 -11.85 -4.51 4.23
CA ARG A 142 -12.49 -5.80 4.48
C ARG A 142 -11.50 -6.80 5.07
N TYR A 143 -10.27 -6.84 4.57
CA TYR A 143 -9.25 -7.75 5.10
C TYR A 143 -8.91 -7.39 6.55
N ILE A 144 -8.74 -6.11 6.86
CA ILE A 144 -8.41 -5.63 8.20
C ILE A 144 -9.55 -5.93 9.19
N GLU A 145 -10.79 -5.62 8.82
CA GLU A 145 -11.95 -5.80 9.71
C GLU A 145 -12.29 -7.28 9.93
N PHE A 146 -12.23 -8.11 8.88
CA PHE A 146 -12.72 -9.50 8.96
C PHE A 146 -11.60 -10.55 9.15
N VAL A 147 -10.37 -10.28 8.70
CA VAL A 147 -9.25 -11.23 8.80
C VAL A 147 -8.33 -10.85 9.94
N GLN A 148 -7.95 -9.58 10.05
CA GLN A 148 -7.10 -9.10 11.14
C GLN A 148 -7.90 -8.76 12.42
N GLY A 149 -9.23 -8.67 12.33
CA GLY A 149 -10.11 -8.43 13.47
C GLY A 149 -10.03 -7.00 14.04
N VAL A 150 -9.58 -6.03 13.24
CA VAL A 150 -9.41 -4.63 13.65
C VAL A 150 -10.57 -3.79 13.13
N TYR A 151 -11.32 -3.18 14.05
CA TYR A 151 -12.43 -2.30 13.71
C TYR A 151 -11.94 -0.90 13.31
N LEU A 152 -12.28 -0.44 12.11
CA LEU A 152 -11.98 0.93 11.65
C LEU A 152 -13.14 1.86 12.00
N ALA A 153 -12.94 2.68 13.03
CA ALA A 153 -13.96 3.61 13.51
C ALA A 153 -14.30 4.70 12.49
N GLU A 154 -15.54 5.19 12.54
CA GLU A 154 -15.96 6.31 11.70
C GLU A 154 -15.14 7.57 11.99
N ARG A 155 -14.81 8.34 10.95
CA ARG A 155 -14.05 9.60 11.04
C ARG A 155 -12.81 9.51 11.94
N SER A 156 -12.04 8.42 11.81
CA SER A 156 -10.84 8.17 12.61
C SER A 156 -9.54 8.16 11.80
N ILE A 157 -9.64 8.06 10.48
CA ILE A 157 -8.48 7.88 9.60
C ILE A 157 -8.21 9.15 8.81
N LYS A 158 -6.97 9.60 8.82
CA LYS A 158 -6.46 10.66 7.94
C LYS A 158 -6.00 10.04 6.62
N VAL A 159 -6.48 10.58 5.51
CA VAL A 159 -6.19 10.04 4.17
C VAL A 159 -5.15 10.91 3.48
N TRP A 160 -4.07 10.29 3.03
CA TRP A 160 -3.01 10.92 2.24
C TRP A 160 -3.02 10.38 0.82
N ASN A 161 -3.24 11.26 -0.16
CA ASN A 161 -3.16 10.91 -1.58
C ASN A 161 -1.87 11.44 -2.22
N THR A 162 -1.02 10.54 -2.70
CA THR A 162 0.30 10.90 -3.24
C THR A 162 0.27 11.53 -4.63
N LYS A 163 -0.86 11.58 -5.34
CA LYS A 163 -1.02 12.53 -6.47
C LYS A 163 -0.65 13.97 -6.07
N SER A 164 -0.73 14.27 -4.77
CA SER A 164 -0.39 15.56 -4.15
C SER A 164 0.78 15.52 -3.16
N HIS A 165 1.37 14.35 -2.86
CA HIS A 165 2.25 14.16 -1.68
C HIS A 165 3.72 13.84 -1.97
N MET A 166 4.14 13.76 -3.23
CA MET A 166 5.55 13.60 -3.64
C MET A 166 6.49 14.75 -3.21
N GLN A 167 6.01 15.73 -2.43
CA GLN A 167 6.83 16.81 -1.87
C GLN A 167 7.31 16.57 -0.43
N ARG A 168 6.85 15.52 0.27
CA ARG A 168 7.15 15.35 1.71
C ARG A 168 8.11 14.22 2.09
N LEU A 169 8.16 13.13 1.31
CA LEU A 169 9.04 11.99 1.61
C LEU A 169 10.53 12.20 1.24
N ILE A 170 10.91 13.38 0.75
CA ILE A 170 12.31 13.76 0.44
C ILE A 170 12.86 14.77 1.47
N LEU A 171 12.07 15.20 2.46
CA LEU A 171 12.44 16.32 3.35
C LEU A 171 12.36 16.01 4.85
N GLU A 172 12.33 14.75 5.25
CA GLU A 172 12.62 14.31 6.64
C GLU A 172 13.73 13.26 6.60
#